data_AF-A0A3M1QF36-F1
#
_entry.id   AF-A0A3M1QF36-F1
#
_cell.length_a   1.000
_cell.length_b   1.000
_cell.length_c   1.000
_cell.angle_alpha   90.00
_cell.angle_beta   90.00
_cell.angle_gamma   90.00
#
_symmetry.space_group_name_H-M   'P 1'
#
loop_
_entity.id
_entity.type
_entity.pdbx_description
1 polymer ?
#
loop_
_entity_poly.entity_id
_entity_poly.type
_entity_poly.pdbx_seq_one_letter_code
_entity_poly.pdbx_strand_id
1 'polypeptide(L)'
;MAPEHPDLVRGLVEVPELVALLTLNKADFLRDEVRRGDLVLVYHSSVRPAAVAGIAEVVREGYPDPTQFDPESPYFDPRATPENPRWVAVDIRALRPLEPPVTRDELRGVPELAAMMVLRRGSRLSIQPVTRAEWAAVLALRGLDPDTLEPR
;
A
#
# COMPACT_ATOMS: atom_id res chain seq x y z
N MET A 1 -16.84 19.72 9.35
CA MET A 1 -17.42 18.37 9.27
C MET A 1 -17.01 17.81 7.92
N ALA A 2 -16.00 16.94 7.88
CA ALA A 2 -15.50 16.38 6.63
C ALA A 2 -16.49 15.31 6.12
N PRO A 3 -16.73 15.21 4.80
CA PRO A 3 -17.70 14.28 4.26
C PRO A 3 -17.25 12.84 4.47
N GLU A 4 -18.17 12.02 4.96
CA GLU A 4 -18.00 10.60 5.19
C GLU A 4 -18.08 9.88 3.84
N HIS A 5 -16.94 9.68 3.18
CA HIS A 5 -16.89 8.92 1.93
C HIS A 5 -17.03 7.42 2.23
N PRO A 6 -18.01 6.72 1.61
CA PRO A 6 -18.26 5.28 1.85
C PRO A 6 -17.11 4.37 1.38
N ASP A 7 -16.15 4.91 0.62
CA ASP A 7 -15.00 4.17 0.08
C ASP A 7 -13.69 4.40 0.86
N LEU A 8 -13.77 5.04 2.04
CA LEU A 8 -12.63 5.29 2.92
C LEU A 8 -12.23 4.01 3.66
N VAL A 9 -11.10 3.43 3.29
CA VAL A 9 -10.45 2.38 4.08
C VAL A 9 -9.52 3.06 5.10
N ARG A 10 -9.87 2.95 6.39
CA ARG A 10 -9.13 3.57 7.51
C ARG A 10 -8.26 2.54 8.22
N GLY A 11 -7.01 2.90 8.51
CA GLY A 11 -6.09 2.05 9.27
C GLY A 11 -5.69 0.76 8.53
N LEU A 12 -4.78 -0.01 9.12
CA LEU A 12 -4.25 -1.26 8.57
C LEU A 12 -5.34 -2.06 7.87
N VAL A 13 -5.27 -2.12 6.54
CA VAL A 13 -6.29 -2.75 5.71
C VAL A 13 -6.21 -4.26 5.87
N GLU A 14 -6.89 -4.80 6.89
CA GLU A 14 -7.47 -6.13 6.80
C GLU A 14 -8.82 -5.99 6.08
N VAL A 15 -8.78 -5.99 4.75
CA VAL A 15 -9.94 -6.45 3.99
C VAL A 15 -9.76 -7.97 3.88
N PRO A 16 -10.78 -8.80 4.15
CA PRO A 16 -10.65 -10.26 4.12
C PRO A 16 -10.17 -10.84 2.77
N GLU A 17 -10.04 -10.03 1.71
CA GLU A 17 -9.43 -10.40 0.43
C GLU A 17 -8.49 -9.34 -0.21
N LEU A 18 -8.12 -8.27 0.52
CA LEU A 18 -7.05 -7.35 0.09
C LEU A 18 -6.02 -7.21 1.21
N VAL A 19 -4.76 -7.46 0.84
CA VAL A 19 -3.66 -7.51 1.79
C VAL A 19 -2.64 -6.47 1.39
N ALA A 20 -2.84 -5.21 1.78
CA ALA A 20 -1.72 -4.30 1.97
C ALA A 20 -1.09 -4.65 3.33
N LEU A 21 -0.25 -5.68 3.37
CA LEU A 21 0.49 -5.99 4.59
C LEU A 21 1.43 -4.83 4.90
N LEU A 22 1.51 -4.45 6.17
CA LEU A 22 2.22 -3.31 6.75
C LEU A 22 3.12 -3.85 7.89
N THR A 23 4.42 -4.00 7.64
CA THR A 23 5.45 -4.21 8.66
C THR A 23 6.71 -3.46 8.23
N LEU A 24 6.92 -2.32 8.88
CA LEU A 24 8.23 -1.79 9.11
C LEU A 24 8.26 -1.24 10.53
N ASN A 25 9.30 -1.62 11.26
CA ASN A 25 9.90 -0.81 12.31
C ASN A 25 10.44 0.54 11.73
N LYS A 26 9.63 1.26 10.95
CA LYS A 26 9.92 2.59 10.38
C LYS A 26 8.61 3.35 10.19
N ALA A 27 7.94 3.67 11.30
CA ALA A 27 6.91 4.70 11.36
C ALA A 27 7.34 5.98 10.60
N ASP A 28 8.63 6.29 10.62
CA ASP A 28 9.24 7.44 9.98
C ASP A 28 9.04 7.46 8.46
N PHE A 29 9.11 6.34 7.73
CA PHE A 29 8.92 6.38 6.26
C PHE A 29 7.49 6.78 5.88
N LEU A 30 6.49 6.21 6.56
CA LEU A 30 5.09 6.57 6.35
C LEU A 30 4.78 8.02 6.76
N ARG A 31 5.41 8.48 7.85
CA ARG A 31 5.25 9.84 8.35
C ARG A 31 5.93 10.87 7.44
N ASP A 32 7.14 10.56 7.00
CA ASP A 32 8.06 11.55 6.45
C ASP A 32 8.08 11.55 4.92
N GLU A 33 7.75 10.44 4.26
CA GLU A 33 7.87 10.31 2.79
C GLU A 33 6.52 10.20 2.08
N VAL A 34 5.50 9.65 2.73
CA VAL A 34 4.17 9.49 2.12
C VAL A 34 3.35 10.77 2.27
N ARG A 35 2.78 11.24 1.16
CA ARG A 35 1.99 12.46 1.07
C ARG A 35 0.61 12.18 0.48
N ARG A 36 -0.33 13.04 0.82
CA ARG A 36 -1.65 13.03 0.18
C ARG A 36 -1.50 13.26 -1.33
N GLY A 37 -2.17 12.43 -2.13
CA GLY A 37 -2.08 12.42 -3.59
C GLY A 37 -1.08 11.41 -4.14
N ASP A 38 -0.25 10.78 -3.29
CA ASP A 38 0.66 9.74 -3.74
C ASP A 38 -0.11 8.52 -4.24
N LEU A 39 0.38 7.93 -5.33
CA LEU A 39 -0.18 6.73 -5.93
C LEU A 39 0.50 5.49 -5.38
N VAL A 40 -0.30 4.45 -5.13
CA VAL A 40 0.19 3.17 -4.59
C VAL A 40 -0.29 1.99 -5.42
N LEU A 41 0.58 0.99 -5.57
CA LEU A 41 0.22 -0.31 -6.12
C LEU A 41 -0.31 -1.21 -5.01
N VAL A 42 -1.49 -1.81 -5.23
CA VAL A 42 -2.11 -2.74 -4.28
C VAL A 42 -1.67 -4.15 -4.61
N TYR A 43 -0.88 -4.78 -3.73
CA TYR A 43 -0.29 -6.10 -3.95
C TYR A 43 -0.94 -7.18 -3.07
N HIS A 44 -1.55 -8.19 -3.65
CA HIS A 44 -2.11 -9.33 -2.94
C HIS A 44 -1.06 -10.42 -2.78
N SER A 45 -0.45 -10.52 -1.59
CA SER A 45 0.57 -11.53 -1.29
C SER A 45 0.00 -12.89 -0.87
N SER A 46 -1.21 -12.90 -0.31
CA SER A 46 -1.84 -14.10 0.29
C SER A 46 -2.64 -14.93 -0.72
N VAL A 47 -2.73 -14.48 -1.96
CA VAL A 47 -3.39 -15.19 -3.07
C VAL A 47 -2.37 -15.93 -3.93
N ARG A 48 -2.82 -16.96 -4.65
CA ARG A 48 -1.99 -17.73 -5.59
C ARG A 48 -2.57 -17.62 -7.00
N PRO A 49 -1.86 -17.02 -7.96
CA PRO A 49 -0.55 -16.37 -7.83
C PRO A 49 -0.65 -15.01 -7.11
N ALA A 50 0.37 -14.65 -6.32
CA ALA A 50 0.46 -13.31 -5.74
C ALA A 50 0.59 -12.26 -6.84
N ALA A 51 -0.11 -11.13 -6.73
CA ALA A 51 -0.27 -10.20 -7.85
C ALA A 51 -0.52 -8.76 -7.41
N VAL A 52 -0.16 -7.79 -8.25
CA VAL A 52 -0.66 -6.42 -8.15
C VAL A 52 -2.09 -6.39 -8.69
N ALA A 53 -3.04 -6.12 -7.81
CA ALA A 53 -4.47 -6.17 -8.10
C ALA A 53 -5.07 -4.81 -8.50
N GLY A 54 -4.40 -3.71 -8.17
CA GLY A 54 -4.97 -2.39 -8.40
C GLY A 54 -4.05 -1.23 -8.07
N ILE A 55 -4.62 -0.03 -8.22
CA ILE A 55 -4.02 1.26 -7.91
C ILE A 55 -4.91 1.96 -6.89
N ALA A 56 -4.30 2.58 -5.89
CA ALA A 56 -4.97 3.46 -4.94
C ALA A 56 -4.22 4.79 -4.81
N GLU A 57 -4.85 5.75 -4.15
CA GLU A 57 -4.31 7.07 -3.84
C GLU A 57 -4.31 7.28 -2.34
N VAL A 58 -3.26 7.90 -1.80
CA VAL A 58 -3.23 8.35 -0.41
C VAL A 58 -4.13 9.57 -0.24
N VAL A 59 -5.20 9.43 0.55
CA VAL A 59 -6.13 10.51 0.87
C VAL A 59 -5.84 11.18 2.21
N ARG A 60 -5.07 10.49 3.07
CA ARG A 60 -4.54 11.03 4.33
C ARG A 60 -3.11 10.56 4.56
N GLU A 61 -2.22 11.52 4.74
CA GLU A 61 -0.80 11.29 5.09
C GLU A 61 -0.63 10.67 6.49
N GLY A 62 0.61 10.29 6.82
CA GLY A 62 0.92 9.52 8.03
C GLY A 62 0.40 10.14 9.34
N TYR A 63 -0.42 9.38 10.07
CA TYR A 63 -0.93 9.75 11.39
C TYR A 63 -0.80 8.57 12.38
N PRO A 64 -0.80 8.80 13.70
CA PRO A 64 -0.79 7.72 14.69
C PRO A 64 -1.94 6.73 14.48
N ASP A 65 -1.63 5.45 14.31
CA ASP A 65 -2.66 4.43 14.16
C ASP A 65 -3.52 4.34 15.45
N PRO A 66 -4.83 4.62 15.43
CA PRO A 66 -5.66 4.59 16.63
C PRO A 66 -5.79 3.18 17.23
N THR A 67 -5.64 2.12 16.43
CA THR A 67 -5.78 0.73 16.88
C THR A 67 -4.68 0.33 17.86
N GLN A 68 -3.51 0.99 17.80
CA GLN A 68 -2.41 0.71 18.72
C GLN A 68 -2.72 1.07 20.18
N PHE A 69 -3.71 1.93 20.41
CA PHE A 69 -4.10 2.41 21.75
C PHE A 69 -5.33 1.69 22.30
N ASP A 70 -5.99 0.88 21.50
CA ASP A 70 -7.23 0.18 21.86
C ASP A 70 -6.91 -1.23 22.38
N PRO A 71 -7.09 -1.53 23.68
CA PRO A 71 -6.81 -2.86 24.25
C PRO A 71 -7.64 -3.99 23.66
N GLU A 72 -8.78 -3.70 23.02
CA GLU A 72 -9.63 -4.69 22.37
C GLU A 72 -9.19 -4.97 20.92
N SER A 73 -8.30 -4.15 20.37
CA SER A 73 -7.76 -4.34 19.03
C SER A 73 -6.74 -5.48 18.98
N PRO A 74 -6.74 -6.33 17.93
CA PRO A 74 -5.66 -7.28 17.68
C PRO A 74 -4.30 -6.60 17.44
N TYR A 75 -4.29 -5.29 17.16
CA TYR A 75 -3.10 -4.49 16.92
C TYR A 75 -2.72 -3.60 18.11
N PHE A 76 -3.32 -3.82 19.28
CA PHE A 76 -2.96 -3.12 20.50
C PHE A 76 -1.45 -3.23 20.80
N ASP A 77 -0.80 -2.11 21.08
CA ASP A 77 0.59 -2.08 21.54
C ASP A 77 0.66 -1.44 22.93
N PRO A 78 0.89 -2.22 24.00
CA PRO A 78 0.95 -1.69 25.37
C PRO A 78 2.12 -0.72 25.60
N ARG A 79 3.07 -0.61 24.65
CA ARG A 79 4.19 0.34 24.71
C ARG A 79 3.91 1.62 23.93
N ALA A 80 2.81 1.71 23.20
CA ALA A 80 2.42 2.92 22.48
C ALA A 80 1.65 3.86 23.41
N THR A 81 2.01 5.14 23.40
CA THR A 81 1.25 6.19 24.10
C THR A 81 0.85 7.30 23.12
N PRO A 82 -0.19 8.10 23.41
CA PRO A 82 -0.57 9.22 22.53
C PRO A 82 0.59 10.20 22.26
N GLU A 83 1.49 10.38 23.22
CA GLU A 83 2.66 11.24 23.12
C GLU A 83 3.83 10.56 22.37
N ASN A 84 3.86 9.23 22.33
CA ASN A 84 4.88 8.45 21.65
C ASN A 84 4.25 7.29 20.84
N PRO A 85 3.55 7.61 19.74
CA PRO A 85 2.95 6.61 18.87
C PRO A 85 4.03 5.80 18.15
N ARG A 86 3.92 4.47 18.25
CA ARG A 86 4.86 3.52 17.63
C ARG A 86 4.45 3.14 16.21
N TRP A 87 3.16 3.23 15.92
CA TRP A 87 2.57 2.83 14.65
C TRP A 87 1.98 4.05 13.94
N VAL A 88 2.14 4.08 12.62
CA VAL A 88 1.62 5.13 11.74
C VAL A 88 0.73 4.48 10.70
N ALA A 89 -0.44 5.05 10.49
CA ALA A 89 -1.40 4.69 9.47
C ALA A 89 -1.50 5.80 8.42
N VAL A 90 -1.98 5.43 7.23
CA VAL A 90 -2.38 6.32 6.14
C VAL A 90 -3.76 5.88 5.68
N ASP A 91 -4.58 6.82 5.21
CA ASP A 91 -5.84 6.46 4.56
C ASP A 91 -5.61 6.43 3.05
N ILE A 92 -6.06 5.36 2.40
CA ILE A 92 -6.00 5.20 0.95
C ILE A 92 -7.41 5.06 0.38
N ARG A 93 -7.57 5.53 -0.87
CA ARG A 93 -8.78 5.37 -1.65
C ARG A 93 -8.45 4.58 -2.91
N ALA A 94 -9.19 3.51 -3.17
CA ALA A 94 -9.05 2.77 -4.42
C ALA A 94 -9.30 3.70 -5.62
N LEU A 95 -8.38 3.70 -6.59
CA LEU A 95 -8.53 4.48 -7.82
C LEU A 95 -9.03 3.61 -8.97
N ARG A 96 -8.44 2.42 -9.13
CA ARG A 96 -8.85 1.47 -10.17
C ARG A 96 -8.27 0.07 -9.95
N PRO A 97 -8.98 -0.99 -10.36
CA PRO A 97 -8.40 -2.31 -10.44
C PRO A 97 -7.45 -2.44 -11.66
N LEU A 98 -6.51 -3.38 -11.56
CA LEU A 98 -5.74 -3.91 -12.68
C LEU A 98 -6.40 -5.23 -13.08
N GLU A 99 -7.05 -5.24 -14.25
CA GLU A 99 -7.73 -6.42 -14.77
C GLU A 99 -7.14 -6.83 -16.13
N PRO A 100 -6.56 -8.04 -16.25
CA PRO A 100 -6.31 -8.99 -15.16
C PRO A 100 -5.27 -8.46 -14.14
N PRO A 101 -5.18 -8.99 -12.91
CA PRO A 101 -4.12 -8.61 -11.96
C PRO A 101 -2.72 -8.90 -12.53
N VAL A 102 -1.72 -8.08 -12.23
CA VAL A 102 -0.33 -8.30 -12.66
C VAL A 102 0.36 -9.28 -11.72
N THR A 103 0.54 -10.51 -12.17
CA THR A 103 1.10 -11.59 -11.36
C THR A 103 2.57 -11.36 -11.05
N ARG A 104 3.04 -11.91 -9.92
CA ARG A 104 4.45 -11.87 -9.54
C ARG A 104 5.36 -12.51 -10.59
N ASP A 105 4.87 -13.49 -11.33
CA ASP A 105 5.62 -14.13 -12.42
C ASP A 105 5.75 -13.21 -13.62
N GLU A 106 4.69 -12.47 -13.99
CA GLU A 106 4.79 -11.40 -14.99
C GLU A 106 5.80 -10.33 -14.56
N LEU A 107 5.76 -9.87 -13.30
CA LEU A 107 6.72 -8.88 -12.78
C LEU A 107 8.17 -9.36 -12.92
N ARG A 108 8.46 -10.65 -12.67
CA ARG A 108 9.80 -11.24 -12.83
C ARG A 108 10.27 -11.29 -14.28
N GLY A 109 9.34 -11.32 -15.23
CA GLY A 109 9.63 -11.34 -16.66
C GLY A 109 10.09 -9.98 -17.21
N VAL A 110 9.96 -8.89 -16.43
CA VAL A 110 10.28 -7.53 -16.87
C VAL A 110 11.65 -7.10 -16.33
N PRO A 111 12.65 -6.87 -17.19
CA PRO A 111 14.00 -6.45 -16.77
C PRO A 111 14.03 -5.19 -15.91
N GLU A 112 13.18 -4.21 -16.22
CA GLU A 112 13.04 -2.93 -15.50
C GLU A 112 12.58 -3.14 -14.05
N LEU A 113 11.94 -4.28 -13.76
CA LEU A 113 11.46 -4.65 -12.43
C LEU A 113 12.43 -5.55 -11.68
N ALA A 114 13.59 -5.90 -12.24
CA ALA A 114 14.54 -6.83 -11.61
C ALA A 114 15.02 -6.37 -10.21
N ALA A 115 15.07 -5.05 -9.99
CA ALA A 115 15.46 -4.45 -8.71
C ALA A 115 14.29 -4.25 -7.72
N MET A 116 13.05 -4.46 -8.19
CA MET A 116 11.83 -4.17 -7.44
C MET A 116 11.81 -4.96 -6.14
N MET A 117 11.59 -4.25 -5.04
CA MET A 117 11.77 -4.78 -3.70
C MET A 117 10.88 -6.00 -3.41
N VAL A 118 9.72 -6.10 -4.04
CA VAL A 118 8.75 -7.21 -3.85
C VAL A 118 9.24 -8.51 -4.48
N LEU A 119 10.17 -8.42 -5.43
CA LEU A 119 10.78 -9.57 -6.09
C LEU A 119 12.02 -10.09 -5.34
N ARG A 120 12.60 -9.28 -4.43
CA ARG A 120 13.78 -9.67 -3.66
C ARG A 120 13.44 -10.84 -2.72
N ARG A 121 14.30 -11.87 -2.74
CA ARG A 121 14.13 -13.02 -1.84
C ARG A 121 14.27 -12.57 -0.39
N GLY A 122 13.36 -13.05 0.47
CA GLY A 122 13.36 -12.69 1.88
C GLY A 122 12.86 -11.28 2.18
N SER A 123 12.39 -10.52 1.19
CA SER A 123 11.68 -9.27 1.47
C SER A 123 10.40 -9.60 2.24
N ARG A 124 10.39 -9.26 3.53
CA ARG A 124 9.20 -9.24 4.39
C ARG A 124 8.65 -7.83 4.51
N LEU A 125 9.12 -6.93 3.64
CA LEU A 125 8.69 -5.55 3.60
C LEU A 125 7.35 -5.48 2.90
N SER A 126 6.55 -4.63 3.46
CA SER A 126 5.12 -4.65 3.36
C SER A 126 4.64 -3.38 2.66
N ILE A 127 5.26 -2.25 3.03
CA ILE A 127 5.40 -1.07 2.19
C ILE A 127 6.79 -1.07 1.61
N GLN A 128 6.88 -0.71 0.34
CA GLN A 128 8.14 -0.52 -0.35
C GLN A 128 8.02 0.71 -1.26
N PRO A 129 9.05 1.55 -1.34
CA PRO A 129 9.09 2.57 -2.37
C PRO A 129 9.07 1.89 -3.75
N VAL A 130 8.32 2.49 -4.67
CA VAL A 130 8.30 2.11 -6.09
C VAL A 130 8.83 3.31 -6.86
N THR A 131 9.88 3.09 -7.63
CA THR A 131 10.46 4.13 -8.47
C THR A 131 9.52 4.47 -9.64
N ARG A 132 9.67 5.65 -10.24
CA ARG A 132 8.88 6.03 -11.43
C ARG A 132 9.05 5.04 -12.58
N ALA A 133 10.24 4.47 -12.74
CA ALA A 133 10.52 3.46 -13.77
C ALA A 133 9.77 2.14 -13.50
N GLU A 134 9.82 1.66 -12.25
CA GLU A 134 9.09 0.45 -11.85
C GLU A 134 7.57 0.65 -11.97
N TRP A 135 7.07 1.80 -11.54
CA TRP A 135 5.67 2.19 -11.69
C TRP A 135 5.21 2.12 -13.15
N ALA A 136 5.93 2.80 -14.05
CA ALA A 136 5.62 2.80 -15.47
C ALA A 136 5.68 1.38 -16.06
N ALA A 137 6.67 0.57 -15.67
CA ALA A 137 6.81 -0.80 -16.16
C ALA A 137 5.65 -1.71 -15.71
N VAL A 138 5.17 -1.59 -14.46
CA VAL A 138 3.98 -2.34 -13.98
C VAL A 138 2.73 -1.93 -14.76
N LEU A 139 2.54 -0.63 -14.98
CA LEU A 139 1.38 -0.12 -15.71
C LEU A 139 1.38 -0.51 -17.18
N ALA A 140 2.57 -0.53 -17.81
CA ALA A 140 2.74 -0.95 -19.19
C ALA A 140 2.28 -2.41 -19.43
N LEU A 141 2.41 -3.30 -18.43
CA LEU A 141 1.89 -4.67 -18.50
C LEU A 141 0.37 -4.74 -18.68
N ARG A 142 -0.34 -3.65 -18.42
CA ARG A 142 -1.80 -3.50 -18.64
C ARG A 142 -2.15 -2.39 -19.62
N GLY A 143 -1.18 -1.91 -20.39
CA GLY A 143 -1.38 -0.85 -21.39
C GLY A 143 -1.83 0.47 -20.77
N LEU A 144 -1.45 0.74 -19.52
CA LEU A 144 -1.80 1.97 -18.82
C LEU A 144 -0.66 2.97 -18.91
N ASP A 145 -1.02 4.22 -19.15
CA ASP A 145 -0.10 5.33 -19.14
C ASP A 145 -0.06 5.96 -17.73
N PRO A 146 1.12 6.05 -17.10
CA PRO A 146 1.28 6.64 -15.77
C PRO A 146 0.80 8.09 -15.67
N ASP A 147 0.80 8.85 -16.76
CA ASP A 147 0.49 10.28 -16.75
C ASP A 147 -1.01 10.57 -16.99
N THR A 148 -1.82 9.56 -17.33
CA THR A 148 -3.25 9.71 -17.65
C THR A 148 -4.17 8.84 -16.78
N LEU A 149 -3.74 8.55 -15.55
CA LEU A 149 -4.53 7.77 -14.59
C LEU A 149 -5.70 8.62 -14.05
N GLU A 150 -6.83 8.56 -14.75
CA GLU A 150 -8.09 9.10 -14.22
C GLU A 150 -8.74 8.12 -13.23
N PRO A 151 -9.33 8.61 -12.12
CA PRO A 151 -10.18 7.80 -11.25
C PRO A 151 -11.33 7.20 -12.08
N ARG A 152 -11.57 5.89 -11.96
CA ARG A 152 -12.66 5.22 -12.69
C ARG A 152 -13.83 4.87 -11.79
#